data_AF-A0A7V6M4N5-F1
#
_entry.id   AF-A0A7V6M4N5-F1
#
_cell.length_a   1.000
_cell.length_b   1.000
_cell.length_c   1.000
_cell.angle_alpha   90.00
_cell.angle_beta   90.00
_cell.angle_gamma   90.00
#
_symmetry.space_group_name_H-M   'P 1'
#
loop_
_entity.id
_entity.type
_entity.pdbx_description
1 polymer ?
#
loop_
_entity_poly.entity_id
_entity_poly.type
_entity_poly.pdbx_seq_one_letter_code
_entity_poly.pdbx_strand_id
1 'polypeptide(L)'
;MLVTLASLLHDIGKFYQRTGLKVDLSQYLKYLVRKHNTYQYWHASYTALFIKKYLNGSQELIDLSASHHLDNNSIVRKADIIAAAHDRQDSEYDNDLDTNHITSRLYSIFNEINRVNLSQIPLVSQEEF
;
A
#
# COMPACT_ATOMS: atom_id res chain seq x y z
N MET A 1 6.09 -19.28 5.19
CA MET A 1 4.79 -18.87 5.76
C MET A 1 4.86 -17.47 6.39
N LEU A 2 5.84 -17.18 7.25
CA LEU A 2 5.98 -15.86 7.89
C LEU A 2 6.17 -14.71 6.90
N VAL A 3 7.10 -14.85 5.93
CA VAL A 3 7.33 -13.83 4.88
C VAL A 3 6.06 -13.59 4.07
N THR A 4 5.32 -14.65 3.72
CA THR A 4 4.05 -14.54 2.98
C THR A 4 3.02 -13.69 3.75
N LEU A 5 2.86 -13.95 5.05
CA LEU A 5 1.96 -13.20 5.90
C LEU A 5 2.44 -11.75 6.10
N ALA A 6 3.75 -11.54 6.25
CA ALA A 6 4.33 -10.21 6.33
C ALA A 6 4.10 -9.41 5.04
N SER A 7 4.30 -10.02 3.87
CA SER A 7 3.99 -9.42 2.57
C SER A 7 2.51 -9.07 2.44
N LEU A 8 1.61 -9.91 2.95
CA LEU A 8 0.17 -9.59 2.95
C LEU A 8 -0.16 -8.40 3.86
N LEU A 9 0.50 -8.29 5.01
CA LEU A 9 0.19 -7.30 6.05
C LEU A 9 1.01 -6.00 5.96
N HIS A 10 2.02 -5.92 5.10
CA HIS A 10 2.99 -4.82 5.10
C HIS A 10 2.35 -3.42 5.07
N ASP A 11 1.22 -3.29 4.36
CA ASP A 11 0.49 -2.05 4.15
C ASP A 11 -0.82 -1.91 4.94
N ILE A 12 -1.14 -2.84 5.86
CA ILE A 12 -2.38 -2.77 6.67
C ILE A 12 -2.48 -1.48 7.49
N GLY A 13 -1.34 -0.88 7.82
CA GLY A 13 -1.25 0.41 8.48
C GLY A 13 -1.86 1.57 7.69
N LYS A 14 -1.96 1.49 6.35
CA LYS A 14 -2.66 2.49 5.53
C LYS A 14 -4.15 2.53 5.89
N PHE A 15 -4.79 1.36 6.04
CA PHE A 15 -6.18 1.26 6.49
C PHE A 15 -6.33 1.85 7.90
N TYR A 16 -5.45 1.48 8.83
CA TYR A 16 -5.56 1.94 10.21
C TYR A 16 -5.32 3.45 10.35
N GLN A 17 -4.34 3.99 9.62
CA GLN A 17 -4.05 5.44 9.57
C GLN A 17 -5.26 6.24 9.08
N ARG A 18 -6.00 5.73 8.09
CA ARG A 18 -7.19 6.38 7.52
C ARG A 18 -8.39 6.45 8.46
N THR A 19 -8.38 5.72 9.58
CA THR A 19 -9.44 5.82 10.60
C THR A 19 -9.45 7.16 11.34
N GLY A 20 -8.35 7.91 11.29
CA GLY A 20 -8.20 9.17 12.02
C GLY A 20 -8.07 9.01 13.54
N LEU A 21 -8.00 7.76 14.04
CA LEU A 21 -7.81 7.50 15.47
C LEU A 21 -6.45 8.03 15.94
N LYS A 22 -6.48 8.86 16.98
CA LYS A 22 -5.26 9.34 17.64
C LYS A 22 -4.67 8.20 18.47
N VAL A 23 -3.46 7.78 18.12
CA VAL A 23 -2.73 6.69 18.78
C VAL A 23 -1.31 7.13 19.10
N ASP A 24 -0.73 6.55 20.15
CA ASP A 24 0.69 6.73 20.46
C ASP A 24 1.55 5.82 19.58
N LEU A 25 2.44 6.43 18.79
CA LEU A 25 3.36 5.75 17.89
C LEU A 25 4.81 5.80 18.37
N SER A 26 5.10 6.33 19.56
CA SER A 26 6.45 6.60 20.05
C SER A 26 7.36 5.36 19.98
N GLN A 27 6.82 4.19 20.30
CA GLN A 27 7.56 2.90 20.26
C GLN A 27 7.77 2.34 18.85
N TYR A 28 7.05 2.86 17.86
CA TYR A 28 7.01 2.36 16.49
C TYR A 28 7.69 3.31 15.49
N LEU A 29 8.25 4.44 15.96
CA LEU A 29 8.98 5.40 15.11
C LEU A 29 10.20 4.78 14.43
N LYS A 30 10.75 3.70 14.98
CA LYS A 30 11.87 2.95 14.40
C LYS A 30 11.59 2.38 13.01
N TYR A 31 10.32 2.24 12.62
CA TYR A 31 9.91 1.75 11.29
C TYR A 31 9.80 2.85 10.24
N LEU A 32 10.02 4.11 10.62
CA LEU A 32 9.91 5.25 9.72
C LEU A 32 11.25 5.57 9.04
N VAL A 33 11.17 6.04 7.80
CA VAL A 33 12.33 6.59 7.10
C VAL A 33 12.45 8.07 7.42
N ARG A 34 13.64 8.53 7.80
CA ARG A 34 13.92 9.95 8.00
C ARG A 34 14.58 10.54 6.75
N LYS A 35 13.95 11.54 6.14
CA LYS A 35 14.47 12.27 4.97
C LYS A 35 14.33 13.78 5.20
N HIS A 36 15.42 14.54 5.01
CA HIS A 36 15.45 16.01 5.23
C HIS A 36 14.79 16.43 6.56
N ASN A 37 15.18 15.77 7.65
CA ASN A 37 14.65 16.02 9.01
C ASN A 37 13.15 15.72 9.22
N THR A 38 12.47 15.10 8.25
CA THR A 38 11.06 14.74 8.33
C THR A 38 10.88 13.22 8.28
N TYR A 39 9.94 12.70 9.06
CA TYR A 39 9.56 11.29 9.01
C TYR A 39 8.59 11.02 7.86
N GLN A 40 8.86 9.96 7.10
CA GLN A 40 8.05 9.47 6.00
C GLN A 40 7.51 8.08 6.29
N TYR A 41 6.49 7.67 5.52
CA TYR A 41 5.87 6.34 5.59
C TYR A 41 5.25 6.00 6.95
N TRP A 42 4.49 6.93 7.52
CA TRP A 42 3.81 6.76 8.81
C TRP A 42 2.98 5.47 8.91
N HIS A 43 2.40 5.00 7.81
CA HIS A 43 1.66 3.74 7.76
C HIS A 43 2.50 2.55 8.25
N ALA A 44 3.83 2.56 8.12
CA ALA A 44 4.69 1.50 8.66
C ALA A 44 4.58 1.37 10.20
N SER A 45 4.59 2.50 10.92
CA SER A 45 4.35 2.50 12.37
C SER A 45 2.93 2.04 12.72
N TYR A 46 1.93 2.42 11.92
CA TYR A 46 0.56 1.93 12.08
C TYR A 46 0.45 0.43 11.81
N THR A 47 1.17 -0.12 10.83
CA THR A 47 1.23 -1.57 10.55
C THR A 47 1.73 -2.30 11.79
N ALA A 48 2.84 -1.84 12.38
CA ALA A 48 3.39 -2.45 13.58
C ALA A 48 2.42 -2.42 14.77
N LEU A 49 1.81 -1.25 15.02
CA LEU A 49 0.81 -1.10 16.08
C LEU A 49 -0.42 -1.99 15.83
N PHE A 50 -0.92 -2.06 14.59
CA PHE A 50 -2.09 -2.85 14.24
C PHE A 50 -1.85 -4.35 14.49
N ILE A 51 -0.73 -4.87 13.99
CA ILE A 51 -0.37 -6.29 14.16
C ILE A 51 -0.19 -6.62 15.64
N LYS A 52 0.49 -5.74 16.40
CA LYS A 52 0.70 -5.94 17.84
C LYS A 52 -0.62 -5.93 18.61
N LYS A 53 -1.51 -4.98 18.31
CA LYS A 53 -2.74 -4.72 19.07
C LYS A 53 -3.87 -5.70 18.75
N TYR A 54 -4.06 -6.05 17.48
CA TYR A 54 -5.26 -6.78 17.04
C TYR A 54 -4.98 -8.22 16.62
N LEU A 55 -3.75 -8.53 16.19
CA LEU A 55 -3.40 -9.87 15.72
C LEU A 55 -2.52 -10.64 16.71
N ASN A 56 -2.08 -9.99 17.81
CA ASN A 56 -1.11 -10.54 18.75
C ASN A 56 0.12 -11.14 18.05
N GLY A 57 0.55 -10.50 16.96
CA GLY A 57 1.63 -11.02 16.12
C GLY A 57 2.99 -11.04 16.84
N SER A 58 3.87 -11.96 16.41
CA SER A 58 5.24 -12.03 16.90
C SER A 58 6.02 -10.77 16.51
N GLN A 59 7.10 -10.47 17.25
CA GLN A 59 7.97 -9.33 16.93
C GLN A 59 8.60 -9.50 15.52
N GLU A 60 8.92 -10.73 15.13
CA GLU A 60 9.45 -11.04 13.80
C GLU A 60 8.45 -10.72 12.68
N LEU A 61 7.16 -11.06 12.86
CA LEU A 61 6.11 -10.69 11.89
C LEU A 61 5.99 -9.17 11.79
N ILE A 62 5.99 -8.48 12.94
CA ILE A 62 5.92 -7.02 13.01
C ILE A 62 7.09 -6.38 12.27
N ASP A 63 8.32 -6.84 12.55
CA ASP A 63 9.53 -6.30 11.95
C ASP A 63 9.55 -6.52 10.43
N LEU A 64 9.21 -7.72 9.95
CA LEU A 64 9.14 -8.02 8.52
C LEU A 64 8.07 -7.19 7.80
N SER A 65 6.91 -6.99 8.42
CA SER A 65 5.80 -6.23 7.81
C SER A 65 6.09 -4.73 7.78
N ALA A 66 6.60 -4.18 8.88
CA ALA A 66 6.75 -2.73 9.05
C ALA A 66 8.07 -2.16 8.51
N SER A 67 9.11 -2.98 8.33
CA SER A 67 10.44 -2.49 7.89
C SER A 67 10.62 -2.41 6.38
N HIS A 68 9.58 -2.63 5.57
CA HIS A 68 9.71 -2.72 4.11
C HIS A 68 10.21 -1.41 3.45
N HIS A 69 10.06 -0.25 4.10
CA HIS A 69 10.66 1.01 3.63
C HIS A 69 12.12 1.22 4.05
N LEU A 70 12.62 0.48 5.03
CA LEU A 70 13.97 0.64 5.60
C LEU A 70 15.03 -0.17 4.83
N ASP A 71 14.72 -1.41 4.50
CA ASP A 71 15.67 -2.31 3.82
C ASP A 71 15.35 -2.44 2.33
N ASN A 72 16.26 -1.93 1.49
CA ASN A 72 16.16 -2.03 0.03
C ASN A 72 16.25 -3.48 -0.48
N ASN A 73 16.83 -4.40 0.29
CA ASN A 73 17.05 -5.78 -0.12
C ASN A 73 15.94 -6.75 0.28
N SER A 74 15.00 -6.30 1.13
CA SER A 74 13.90 -7.11 1.63
C SER A 74 13.03 -7.64 0.49
N ILE A 75 12.65 -8.91 0.58
CA ILE A 75 11.75 -9.57 -0.38
C ILE A 75 10.37 -8.88 -0.39
N VAL A 76 9.88 -8.46 0.78
CA VAL A 76 8.61 -7.76 0.92
C VAL A 76 8.62 -6.47 0.09
N ARG A 77 9.69 -5.68 0.21
CA ARG A 77 9.83 -4.43 -0.55
C ARG A 77 9.95 -4.67 -2.04
N LYS A 78 10.75 -5.65 -2.45
CA LYS A 78 10.91 -5.97 -3.88
C LYS A 78 9.58 -6.39 -4.50
N ALA A 79 8.79 -7.20 -3.79
CA ALA A 79 7.46 -7.58 -4.21
C ALA A 79 6.51 -6.38 -4.29
N ASP A 80 6.53 -5.49 -3.28
CA ASP A 80 5.76 -4.24 -3.27
C ASP A 80 6.11 -3.33 -4.47
N ILE A 81 7.40 -3.14 -4.75
CA ILE A 81 7.86 -2.34 -5.91
C ILE A 81 7.35 -2.95 -7.23
N ILE A 82 7.41 -4.27 -7.39
CA ILE A 82 6.91 -4.94 -8.61
C ILE A 82 5.39 -4.77 -8.74
N ALA A 83 4.64 -4.92 -7.65
CA ALA A 83 3.20 -4.73 -7.64
C ALA A 83 2.81 -3.29 -7.99
N ALA A 84 3.49 -2.30 -7.38
CA ALA A 84 3.23 -0.89 -7.60
C ALA A 84 3.75 -0.37 -8.95
N ALA A 85 4.72 -1.04 -9.59
CA ALA A 85 5.24 -0.63 -10.90
C ALA A 85 4.18 -0.69 -11.99
N HIS A 86 3.21 -1.60 -11.86
CA HIS A 86 2.05 -1.66 -12.74
C HIS A 86 1.22 -0.36 -12.65
N ASP A 87 0.96 0.12 -11.43
CA ASP A 87 0.14 1.31 -11.19
C ASP A 87 0.86 2.64 -11.53
N ARG A 88 2.21 2.65 -11.50
CA ARG A 88 3.02 3.86 -11.77
C ARG A 88 3.16 4.21 -13.24
N GLN A 89 2.87 3.30 -14.18
CA GLN A 89 2.87 3.65 -15.61
C GLN A 89 1.70 4.57 -15.99
N ASP A 90 0.63 4.58 -15.19
CA ASP A 90 -0.60 5.34 -15.46
C ASP A 90 -0.65 6.70 -14.72
N SER A 91 0.38 7.05 -13.95
CA SER A 91 0.39 8.23 -13.08
C SER A 91 0.74 9.55 -13.78
N GLU A 92 0.79 9.63 -15.13
CA GLU A 92 0.95 10.91 -15.84
C GLU A 92 -0.19 11.91 -15.55
N TYR A 93 -1.31 11.44 -14.98
CA TYR A 93 -2.44 12.27 -14.53
C TYR A 93 -2.57 12.42 -13.01
N ASP A 94 -1.71 11.77 -12.22
CA ASP A 94 -1.66 12.02 -10.79
C ASP A 94 -0.92 13.33 -10.57
N ASN A 95 -1.70 14.38 -10.31
CA ASN A 95 -1.17 15.65 -9.85
C ASN A 95 -0.39 15.39 -8.55
N ASP A 96 0.94 15.43 -8.61
CA ASP A 96 1.86 15.38 -7.45
C ASP A 96 1.57 16.47 -6.38
N LEU A 97 0.62 17.37 -6.67
CA LEU A 97 0.10 18.40 -5.78
C LEU A 97 -1.02 17.90 -4.84
N ASP A 98 -1.66 16.75 -5.10
CA ASP A 98 -2.69 16.20 -4.21
C ASP A 98 -2.07 15.43 -3.04
N THR A 99 -1.64 16.20 -2.05
CA THR A 99 -0.99 15.73 -0.81
C THR A 99 -1.89 14.87 0.09
N ASN A 100 -3.16 14.65 -0.27
CA ASN A 100 -4.16 14.00 0.58
C ASN A 100 -4.41 12.52 0.24
N HIS A 101 -3.36 11.72 0.08
CA HIS A 101 -3.45 10.25 -0.12
C HIS A 101 -4.25 9.51 0.98
N ILE A 102 -4.45 10.16 2.12
CA ILE A 102 -5.23 9.64 3.25
C ILE A 102 -6.73 9.65 2.94
N THR A 103 -7.24 10.66 2.23
CA THR A 103 -8.69 10.83 1.99
C THR A 103 -9.11 10.44 0.57
N SER A 104 -8.17 10.16 -0.32
CA SER A 104 -8.45 9.68 -1.68
C SER A 104 -9.14 8.32 -1.67
N ARG A 105 -10.12 8.20 -2.55
CA ARG A 105 -10.90 6.97 -2.77
C ARG A 105 -10.21 6.11 -3.83
N LEU A 106 -10.52 4.82 -3.83
CA LEU A 106 -10.13 3.93 -4.92
C LEU A 106 -10.84 4.37 -6.21
N TYR A 107 -10.10 4.52 -7.30
CA TYR A 107 -10.66 4.76 -8.62
C TYR A 107 -11.10 3.43 -9.25
N SER A 108 -12.14 3.50 -10.08
CA SER A 108 -12.56 2.34 -10.87
C SER A 108 -11.51 2.06 -11.94
N ILE A 109 -11.09 0.80 -12.10
CA ILE A 109 -10.20 0.38 -13.19
C ILE A 109 -10.78 0.69 -14.57
N PHE A 110 -12.11 0.80 -14.69
CA PHE A 110 -12.75 1.16 -15.96
C PHE A 110 -12.56 2.63 -16.34
N ASN A 111 -12.10 3.48 -15.41
CA ASN A 111 -11.77 4.87 -15.70
C ASN A 111 -10.51 4.99 -16.57
N GLU A 112 -9.64 3.97 -16.56
CA GLU A 112 -8.43 3.90 -17.39
C GLU A 112 -8.74 3.41 -18.82
N ILE A 113 -9.92 2.80 -19.03
CA ILE A 113 -10.33 2.31 -20.35
C ILE A 113 -10.89 3.47 -21.18
N ASN A 114 -10.07 3.97 -22.09
CA ASN A 114 -10.51 4.93 -23.10
C ASN A 114 -11.49 4.26 -24.07
N ARG A 115 -12.74 4.73 -24.13
CA ARG A 115 -13.83 4.13 -24.94
C ARG A 115 -13.55 4.06 -26.45
N VAL A 116 -12.52 4.75 -26.93
CA VAL A 116 -12.15 4.84 -28.36
C VAL A 116 -11.69 3.48 -28.94
N ASN A 117 -11.23 2.55 -28.11
CA ASN A 117 -10.79 1.21 -28.55
C ASN A 117 -11.83 0.09 -28.34
N LEU A 118 -12.99 0.37 -27.74
CA LEU A 118 -14.01 -0.66 -27.48
C LEU A 118 -14.71 -1.17 -28.74
N SER A 119 -14.68 -0.42 -29.84
CA SER A 119 -15.21 -0.86 -31.15
C SER A 119 -14.33 -1.89 -31.87
N GLN A 120 -13.11 -2.14 -31.37
CA GLN A 120 -12.17 -3.12 -31.94
C GLN A 120 -12.13 -4.43 -31.14
N ILE A 121 -12.79 -4.49 -29.98
CA ILE A 121 -12.92 -5.71 -29.21
C ILE A 121 -14.19 -6.41 -29.72
N PRO A 122 -14.09 -7.58 -30.38
CA PRO A 122 -15.28 -8.33 -30.75
C PRO A 122 -16.00 -8.71 -29.46
N LEU A 123 -17.15 -8.07 -29.23
CA LEU A 123 -18.06 -8.46 -28.18
C LEU A 123 -18.56 -9.86 -28.55
N VAL A 124 -18.27 -10.85 -27.70
CA VAL A 124 -18.89 -12.18 -27.83
C VAL A 124 -20.40 -11.95 -27.74
N SER A 125 -21.10 -12.25 -28.83
CA SER A 125 -22.55 -12.15 -28.89
C SER A 125 -23.17 -13.02 -27.80
N GLN A 126 -24.07 -12.44 -27.00
CA GLN A 126 -24.87 -13.17 -26.02
C GLN A 126 -25.98 -13.99 -26.71
N GLU A 127 -25.59 -14.85 -27.64
CA GLU A 127 -26.48 -15.83 -28.25
C GLU A 127 -25.81 -17.20 -28.12
N GLU A 128 -25.78 -17.75 -26.90
CA GLU A 128 -25.62 -19.19 -26.64
C GLU A 128 -25.80 -19.46 -25.13
N PHE A 129 -27.05 -19.40 -24.67
CA PHE A 129 -27.55 -20.13 -23.51
C PHE A 129 -29.00 -20.57 -23.77
#